data_AF-A0A915YJR1-F1
#
_entry.id   AF-A0A915YJR1-F1
#
_cell.length_a   1.000
_cell.length_b   1.000
_cell.length_c   1.000
_cell.angle_alpha   90.00
_cell.angle_beta   90.00
_cell.angle_gamma   90.00
#
_symmetry.space_group_name_H-M   'P 1'
#
loop_
_entity.id
_entity.type
_entity.pdbx_description
1 polymer ?
#
loop_
_entity_poly.entity_id
_entity_poly.type
_entity_poly.pdbx_seq_one_letter_code
_entity_poly.pdbx_strand_id
1 'polypeptide(L)'
;MKNLYALNAFLGFILYLIGENLKSKQEQLVAIFFEFGYEAGPYGEPSAHFAIVAVIFCVFSILVGAKTISRLRKMGQFWMLLSTVFTLFALAMFCSPRGIALDESLWAWNLYIVAGWGWVILARKKIDHAPTLKPFYEDEILDDL
;
A
#
# COMPACT_ATOMS: atom_id res chain seq x y z
N MET A 1 10.24 -1.21 -16.02
CA MET A 1 10.52 -0.86 -14.61
C MET A 1 10.05 0.55 -14.24
N LYS A 2 10.55 1.62 -14.89
CA LYS A 2 10.13 3.01 -14.56
C LYS A 2 8.61 3.24 -14.62
N ASN A 3 7.94 2.69 -15.62
CA ASN A 3 6.49 2.80 -15.76
C ASN A 3 5.74 2.11 -14.61
N LEU A 4 6.25 0.98 -14.09
CA LEU A 4 5.67 0.31 -12.92
C LEU A 4 5.76 1.18 -11.67
N TYR A 5 6.88 1.90 -11.49
CA TYR A 5 7.04 2.82 -10.37
C TYR A 5 6.14 4.05 -10.49
N ALA A 6 6.01 4.60 -11.69
CA ALA A 6 5.08 5.70 -11.96
C ALA A 6 3.63 5.26 -11.68
N LEU A 7 3.24 4.07 -12.15
CA LEU A 7 1.93 3.49 -11.90
C LEU A 7 1.69 3.26 -10.41
N ASN A 8 2.68 2.76 -9.66
CA ASN A 8 2.58 2.58 -8.21
C ASN A 8 2.33 3.91 -7.48
N ALA A 9 3.07 4.95 -7.84
CA ALA A 9 2.87 6.28 -7.27
C ALA A 9 1.49 6.85 -7.61
N PHE A 10 1.03 6.66 -8.85
CA PHE A 10 -0.29 7.10 -9.31
C PHE A 10 -1.43 6.36 -8.60
N LEU A 11 -1.32 5.04 -8.43
CA LEU A 11 -2.30 4.26 -7.67
C LEU A 11 -2.31 4.67 -6.18
N GLY A 12 -1.15 4.99 -5.61
CA GLY A 12 -1.07 5.57 -4.26
C GLY A 12 -1.81 6.92 -4.16
N PHE A 13 -1.70 7.76 -5.19
CA PHE A 13 -2.48 9.01 -5.27
C PHE A 13 -3.98 8.76 -5.40
N ILE A 14 -4.41 7.79 -6.20
CA ILE A 14 -5.82 7.40 -6.27
C ILE A 14 -6.31 6.89 -4.90
N LEU A 15 -5.53 6.06 -4.22
CA LEU A 15 -5.90 5.54 -2.90
C LEU A 15 -6.05 6.68 -1.88
N TYR A 16 -5.17 7.67 -1.91
CA TYR A 16 -5.29 8.89 -1.09
C TYR A 16 -6.64 9.60 -1.33
N LEU A 17 -7.00 9.85 -2.60
CA LEU A 17 -8.27 10.51 -2.94
C LEU A 17 -9.49 9.70 -2.48
N ILE A 18 -9.44 8.37 -2.62
CA ILE A 18 -10.51 7.48 -2.15
C ILE A 18 -10.64 7.56 -0.63
N GLY A 19 -9.51 7.54 0.09
CA GLY A 19 -9.49 7.65 1.55
C GLY A 19 -10.11 8.95 2.07
N GLU A 20 -9.69 10.09 1.53
CA GLU A 20 -10.24 11.41 1.93
C GLU A 20 -11.74 11.51 1.61
N ASN A 21 -12.18 11.02 0.45
CA ASN A 21 -13.60 11.02 0.07
C ASN A 21 -14.44 10.12 1.00
N LEU A 22 -13.94 8.93 1.34
CA LEU A 22 -14.64 8.00 2.24
C LEU A 22 -14.67 8.51 3.69
N LYS A 23 -13.58 9.16 4.15
CA LYS A 23 -13.55 9.84 5.45
C LYS A 23 -14.61 10.93 5.52
N SER A 24 -14.68 11.79 4.49
CA SER A 24 -15.71 12.84 4.41
C SER A 24 -17.13 12.27 4.47
N LYS A 25 -17.39 11.15 3.78
CA LYS A 25 -18.68 10.44 3.87
C LYS A 25 -18.96 9.89 5.26
N GLN A 26 -17.96 9.32 5.93
CA GLN A 26 -18.11 8.79 7.29
C GLN A 26 -18.45 9.91 8.28
N GLU A 27 -17.77 11.05 8.20
CA GLU A 27 -18.03 12.23 9.03
C GLU A 27 -19.45 12.78 8.80
N GLN A 28 -19.90 12.86 7.54
CA GLN A 28 -21.27 13.27 7.20
C GLN A 28 -22.33 12.33 7.80
N LEU A 29 -22.13 11.02 7.71
CA LEU A 29 -23.06 10.04 8.27
C LEU A 29 -23.15 10.16 9.79
N VAL A 30 -22.01 10.30 10.46
CA VAL A 30 -21.96 10.48 11.92
C VAL A 30 -22.66 11.77 12.34
N ALA A 31 -22.44 12.88 11.62
CA ALA A 31 -23.08 14.17 11.92
C ALA A 31 -24.62 14.10 11.83
N ILE A 32 -25.16 13.44 10.80
CA ILE A 32 -26.60 13.24 10.64
C ILE A 32 -27.19 12.52 11.86
N PHE A 33 -26.58 11.43 12.33
CA PHE A 33 -27.08 10.70 13.50
C PHE A 33 -27.03 11.52 14.79
N PHE A 34 -25.99 12.34 14.97
CA PHE A 34 -25.90 13.27 16.10
C PHE A 34 -27.04 14.30 16.09
N GLU A 35 -27.41 14.83 14.92
CA GLU A 35 -28.55 15.75 14.79
C GLU A 35 -29.89 15.09 15.21
N PHE A 36 -30.01 13.78 15.04
CA PHE A 36 -31.18 13.00 15.48
C PHE A 36 -31.09 12.50 16.93
N GLY A 37 -30.06 12.89 17.70
CA GLY A 37 -29.92 12.56 19.12
C GLY A 37 -29.40 11.14 19.41
N TYR A 38 -28.80 10.47 18.43
CA TYR A 38 -28.18 9.15 18.60
C TYR A 38 -26.67 9.27 18.82
N GLU A 39 -26.13 8.51 19.78
CA GLU A 39 -24.68 8.25 19.84
C GLU A 39 -24.32 7.30 18.68
N ALA A 40 -23.72 7.84 17.62
CA ALA A 40 -23.24 7.05 16.50
C ALA A 40 -21.73 6.77 16.65
N GLY A 41 -21.39 5.50 16.78
CA GLY A 41 -20.03 5.03 16.55
C GLY A 41 -19.64 5.12 15.06
N PRO A 42 -18.35 4.98 14.73
CA PRO A 42 -17.87 5.06 13.35
C PRO A 42 -18.57 4.04 12.45
N TYR A 43 -19.06 4.52 11.31
CA TYR A 43 -19.74 3.69 10.33
C TYR A 43 -18.71 2.75 9.66
N GLY A 44 -18.97 1.45 9.70
CA GLY A 44 -18.01 0.46 9.18
C GLY A 44 -17.93 0.39 7.66
N GLU A 45 -18.99 0.79 6.95
CA GLU A 45 -19.04 0.66 5.49
C GLU A 45 -17.94 1.47 4.76
N PRO A 46 -17.68 2.75 5.08
CA PRO A 46 -16.52 3.48 4.56
C PRO A 46 -15.17 2.79 4.82
N SER A 47 -14.93 2.31 6.03
CA SER A 47 -13.71 1.58 6.40
C SER A 47 -13.54 0.29 5.58
N ALA A 48 -14.62 -0.48 5.40
CA ALA A 48 -14.59 -1.72 4.64
C ALA A 48 -14.33 -1.47 3.14
N HIS A 49 -14.95 -0.44 2.56
CA HIS A 49 -14.70 -0.06 1.17
C HIS A 49 -13.26 0.41 0.94
N PHE A 50 -12.75 1.24 1.85
CA PHE A 50 -11.35 1.65 1.78
C PHE A 50 -10.41 0.45 1.89
N ALA A 51 -10.66 -0.45 2.84
CA ALA A 51 -9.85 -1.64 3.06
C ALA A 51 -9.75 -2.54 1.81
N ILE A 52 -10.84 -2.74 1.06
CA ILE A 52 -10.81 -3.52 -0.19
C ILE A 52 -9.84 -2.91 -1.20
N VAL A 53 -9.96 -1.60 -1.44
CA VAL A 53 -9.09 -0.90 -2.41
C VAL A 53 -7.65 -0.87 -1.91
N ALA A 54 -7.44 -0.70 -0.61
CA ALA A 54 -6.13 -0.71 0.02
C ALA A 54 -5.44 -2.07 -0.12
N VAL A 55 -6.14 -3.19 0.05
CA VAL A 55 -5.59 -4.54 -0.20
C VAL A 55 -5.11 -4.67 -1.64
N ILE A 56 -5.93 -4.27 -2.62
CA ILE A 56 -5.55 -4.35 -4.05
C ILE A 56 -4.28 -3.53 -4.32
N PHE A 57 -4.21 -2.31 -3.78
CA PHE A 57 -3.03 -1.46 -3.91
C PHE A 57 -1.79 -2.06 -3.24
N CYS A 58 -1.93 -2.65 -2.05
CA CYS A 58 -0.81 -3.25 -1.34
C CYS A 58 -0.30 -4.50 -2.06
N VAL A 59 -1.19 -5.34 -2.60
CA VAL A 59 -0.80 -6.48 -3.44
C VAL A 59 -0.02 -6.02 -4.67
N PHE A 60 -0.49 -4.97 -5.35
CA PHE A 60 0.25 -4.39 -6.46
C PHE A 60 1.63 -3.87 -6.02
N SER A 61 1.71 -3.20 -4.86
CA SER A 61 2.96 -2.70 -4.28
C SER A 61 3.95 -3.83 -3.93
N ILE A 62 3.46 -4.98 -3.45
CA ILE A 62 4.25 -6.19 -3.22
C ILE A 62 4.86 -6.69 -4.53
N LEU A 63 4.06 -6.77 -5.61
CA LEU A 63 4.55 -7.20 -6.92
C LEU A 63 5.62 -6.26 -7.48
N VAL A 64 5.44 -4.94 -7.29
CA VAL A 64 6.44 -3.93 -7.65
C VAL A 64 7.73 -4.11 -6.83
N GLY A 65 7.60 -4.38 -5.54
CA GLY A 65 8.72 -4.71 -4.65
C GLY A 65 9.46 -5.98 -5.10
N ALA A 66 8.74 -7.05 -5.41
CA ALA A 66 9.29 -8.31 -5.89
C ALA A 66 10.05 -8.13 -7.20
N LYS A 67 9.50 -7.38 -8.16
CA LYS A 67 10.19 -7.05 -9.41
C LYS A 67 11.45 -6.21 -9.15
N THR A 68 11.41 -5.33 -8.15
CA THR A 68 12.55 -4.51 -7.75
C THR A 68 13.68 -5.32 -7.14
N ILE A 69 13.39 -6.45 -6.46
CA ILE A 69 14.41 -7.34 -5.90
C ILE A 69 15.42 -7.80 -6.96
N SER A 70 14.99 -7.99 -8.21
CA SER A 70 15.87 -8.43 -9.32
C SER A 70 17.04 -7.50 -9.62
N ARG A 71 16.98 -6.24 -9.18
CA ARG A 71 18.06 -5.24 -9.39
C ARG A 71 18.50 -4.58 -8.08
N LEU A 72 17.57 -4.34 -7.17
CA LEU A 72 17.77 -3.62 -5.91
C LEU A 72 17.22 -4.44 -4.74
N ARG A 73 17.86 -5.58 -4.43
CA ARG A 73 17.40 -6.57 -3.44
C ARG A 73 16.90 -5.95 -2.12
N LYS A 74 17.74 -5.17 -1.43
CA LYS A 74 17.38 -4.56 -0.14
C LYS A 74 16.18 -3.60 -0.24
N MET A 75 16.12 -2.79 -1.30
CA MET A 75 15.00 -1.85 -1.50
C MET A 75 13.69 -2.56 -1.82
N GLY A 76 13.75 -3.60 -2.65
CA GLY A 76 12.60 -4.43 -2.98
C GLY A 76 12.08 -5.19 -1.77
N GLN A 77 12.97 -5.80 -0.98
CA GLN A 77 12.62 -6.51 0.27
C GLN A 77 11.96 -5.58 1.29
N PHE A 78 12.54 -4.40 1.52
CA PHE A 78 11.97 -3.40 2.43
C PHE A 78 10.56 -2.99 1.99
N TRP A 79 10.38 -2.71 0.70
CA TRP A 79 9.07 -2.30 0.17
C TRP A 79 8.03 -3.40 0.24
N MET A 80 8.41 -4.66 -0.07
CA MET A 80 7.54 -5.82 0.10
C MET A 80 7.12 -5.99 1.55
N LEU A 81 8.06 -5.93 2.50
CA LEU A 81 7.76 -6.09 3.92
C LEU A 81 6.77 -5.02 4.39
N LEU A 82 7.03 -3.75 4.06
CA LEU A 82 6.14 -2.65 4.41
C LEU A 82 4.75 -2.84 3.78
N SER A 83 4.70 -3.20 2.50
CA SER A 83 3.43 -3.46 1.80
C SER A 83 2.66 -4.63 2.42
N THR A 84 3.34 -5.69 2.87
CA THR A 84 2.72 -6.83 3.56
C THR A 84 2.12 -6.43 4.90
N VAL A 85 2.81 -5.60 5.69
CA VAL A 85 2.27 -5.06 6.94
C VAL A 85 0.99 -4.27 6.69
N PHE A 86 0.97 -3.41 5.67
CA PHE A 86 -0.21 -2.63 5.31
C PHE A 86 -1.33 -3.50 4.70
N THR A 87 -1.00 -4.58 3.98
CA THR A 87 -2.00 -5.58 3.57
C THR A 87 -2.69 -6.21 4.79
N LEU A 88 -1.92 -6.64 5.79
CA LEU A 88 -2.48 -7.20 7.03
C LEU A 88 -3.33 -6.16 7.78
N PHE A 89 -2.89 -4.90 7.80
CA PHE A 89 -3.65 -3.82 8.39
C PHE A 89 -4.98 -3.58 7.68
N ALA A 90 -5.00 -3.55 6.34
CA ALA A 90 -6.24 -3.44 5.57
C ALA A 90 -7.16 -4.65 5.79
N LEU A 91 -6.62 -5.86 5.88
CA LEU A 91 -7.43 -7.04 6.19
C LEU A 91 -8.05 -6.94 7.60
N ALA A 92 -7.30 -6.45 8.59
CA ALA A 92 -7.83 -6.19 9.92
C ALA A 92 -8.95 -5.13 9.90
N MET A 93 -8.77 -4.05 9.14
CA MET A 93 -9.83 -3.06 8.90
C MET A 93 -11.06 -3.66 8.23
N PHE A 94 -10.88 -4.55 7.25
CA PHE A 94 -11.98 -5.22 6.58
C PHE A 94 -12.75 -6.17 7.50
N CYS A 95 -12.05 -6.94 8.35
CA CYS A 95 -12.67 -7.86 9.31
C CYS A 95 -13.32 -7.14 10.51
N SER A 96 -12.80 -5.97 10.90
CA SER A 96 -13.32 -5.17 12.01
C SER A 96 -13.52 -3.69 11.61
N PRO A 97 -14.44 -3.40 10.67
CA PRO A 97 -14.54 -2.07 10.07
C PRO A 97 -15.07 -0.99 11.02
N ARG A 98 -15.75 -1.40 12.10
CA ARG A 98 -16.16 -0.50 13.19
C ARG A 98 -15.11 -0.38 14.30
N GLY A 99 -14.21 -1.35 14.43
CA GLY A 99 -13.15 -1.35 15.44
C GLY A 99 -11.89 -0.62 14.99
N ILE A 100 -11.68 -0.47 13.68
CA ILE A 100 -10.62 0.35 13.10
C ILE A 100 -11.28 1.32 12.14
N ALA A 101 -11.62 2.49 12.67
CA ALA A 101 -12.31 3.51 11.91
C ALA A 101 -11.37 4.16 10.88
N LEU A 102 -11.91 4.55 9.72
CA LEU A 102 -11.09 5.11 8.65
C LEU A 102 -10.46 6.44 9.07
N ASP A 103 -11.21 7.30 9.76
CA ASP A 103 -10.74 8.58 10.29
C ASP A 103 -9.56 8.44 11.26
N GLU A 104 -9.57 7.42 12.11
CA GLU A 104 -8.49 7.13 13.07
C GLU A 104 -7.26 6.50 12.42
N SER A 105 -7.41 5.86 11.25
CA SER A 105 -6.35 5.09 10.60
C SER A 105 -5.78 5.75 9.33
N LEU A 106 -6.48 6.74 8.74
CA LEU A 106 -6.10 7.34 7.47
C LEU A 106 -4.73 8.01 7.51
N TRP A 107 -4.31 8.54 8.66
CA TRP A 107 -2.97 9.12 8.82
C TRP A 107 -1.85 8.10 8.55
N ALA A 108 -2.02 6.85 8.99
CA ALA A 108 -1.04 5.78 8.76
C ALA A 108 -0.98 5.41 7.27
N TRP A 109 -2.13 5.38 6.61
CA TRP A 109 -2.24 5.20 5.16
C TRP A 109 -1.57 6.34 4.38
N ASN A 110 -1.77 7.58 4.81
CA ASN A 110 -1.13 8.75 4.20
C ASN A 110 0.39 8.70 4.35
N LEU A 111 0.91 8.30 5.51
CA LEU A 111 2.35 8.08 5.69
C LEU A 111 2.89 6.98 4.77
N TYR A 112 2.16 5.88 4.61
CA TYR A 112 2.54 4.81 3.70
C TYR A 112 2.56 5.25 2.22
N ILE A 113 1.57 6.03 1.80
CA ILE A 113 1.50 6.59 0.43
C ILE A 113 2.67 7.55 0.18
N VAL A 114 2.94 8.47 1.11
CA VAL A 114 4.07 9.42 1.01
C VAL A 114 5.41 8.68 1.00
N ALA A 115 5.57 7.66 1.87
CA ALA A 115 6.74 6.79 1.85
C ALA A 115 6.88 6.07 0.50
N GLY A 116 5.77 5.67 -0.12
CA GLY A 116 5.75 5.08 -1.46
C GLY A 116 6.20 6.03 -2.55
N TRP A 117 5.78 7.29 -2.51
CA TRP A 117 6.29 8.30 -3.44
C TRP A 117 7.80 8.53 -3.27
N GLY A 118 8.27 8.67 -2.03
CA GLY A 118 9.70 8.78 -1.73
C GLY A 118 10.48 7.56 -2.23
N TRP A 119 9.97 6.36 -1.97
CA TRP A 119 10.56 5.11 -2.42
C TRP A 119 10.62 5.01 -3.95
N VAL A 120 9.56 5.40 -4.66
CA VAL A 120 9.51 5.43 -6.13
C VAL A 120 10.58 6.36 -6.72
N ILE A 121 10.75 7.56 -6.15
CA ILE A 121 11.78 8.50 -6.59
C ILE A 121 13.17 7.89 -6.43
N LEU A 122 13.45 7.28 -5.28
CA LEU A 122 14.72 6.62 -4.99
C LEU A 122 14.97 5.42 -5.91
N ALA A 123 13.96 4.57 -6.11
CA ALA A 123 14.04 3.40 -6.96
C ALA A 123 14.31 3.79 -8.42
N ARG A 124 13.62 4.82 -8.94
CA ARG A 124 13.86 5.35 -10.30
C ARG A 124 15.27 5.88 -10.49
N LYS A 125 15.84 6.58 -9.50
CA LYS A 125 17.21 7.09 -9.58
C LYS A 125 18.26 5.99 -9.55
N LYS A 126 18.01 4.88 -8.84
CA LYS A 126 19.00 3.80 -8.66
C LYS A 126 18.90 2.68 -9.69
N ILE A 127 17.72 2.43 -10.27
CA ILE A 127 17.48 1.21 -11.05
C ILE A 127 18.19 1.18 -12.42
N ASP A 128 18.51 2.35 -12.98
CA ASP A 128 19.21 2.42 -14.27
C ASP A 128 20.70 2.08 -14.15
N HIS A 129 21.27 2.30 -12.96
CA HIS A 129 22.67 2.04 -12.65
C HIS A 129 22.89 0.68 -11.99
N ALA A 130 21.81 -0.03 -11.63
CA ALA A 130 21.89 -1.30 -10.94
C ALA A 130 21.95 -2.46 -11.94
N PRO A 131 22.97 -3.33 -11.87
CA PRO A 131 23.01 -4.52 -12.69
C PRO A 131 21.86 -5.45 -12.31
N THR A 132 21.36 -6.21 -13.28
CA THR A 132 20.44 -7.31 -12.99
C THR A 132 21.19 -8.34 -12.17
N LEU A 133 20.66 -8.71 -11.00
CA LEU A 133 21.23 -9.78 -10.19
C LEU A 133 21.14 -11.07 -11.01
N LYS A 134 22.29 -11.69 -11.28
CA LYS A 134 22.32 -13.02 -11.92
C LYS A 134 21.49 -13.98 -11.06
N PRO A 135 20.64 -14.83 -11.67
CA PRO A 135 20.05 -15.94 -10.94
C PRO A 135 21.18 -16.80 -10.36
N PHE A 136 21.01 -17.32 -9.16
CA PHE A 136 21.98 -18.20 -8.48
C PHE A 136 22.18 -19.57 -9.18
N TYR A 137 21.61 -19.76 -10.37
CA TYR A 137 21.61 -21.02 -11.12
C TYR A 137 22.24 -20.79 -12.49
N GLU A 138 23.54 -20.61 -12.53
CA GLU A 138 24.42 -20.84 -13.68
C GLU A 138 25.83 -20.77 -13.09
N ASP A 139 26.62 -21.85 -13.27
CA ASP A 139 28.07 -21.95 -13.00
C ASP A 139 28.56 -22.85 -11.83
N GLU A 140 27.82 -23.85 -11.33
CA GLU A 140 28.41 -24.81 -10.35
C GLU A 140 28.11 -26.32 -10.56
N ILE A 141 27.45 -26.75 -11.66
CA ILE A 141 27.11 -28.19 -11.86
C ILE A 141 27.76 -28.81 -13.11
N LEU A 142 28.46 -28.04 -13.96
CA LEU A 142 28.98 -28.56 -15.24
C LEU A 142 30.51 -28.51 -15.43
N ASP A 143 31.28 -27.99 -14.46
CA ASP A 143 32.75 -27.93 -14.57
C ASP A 143 33.49 -29.12 -13.92
N ASP A 144 32.76 -30.10 -13.36
CA ASP A 144 33.31 -31.27 -12.66
C ASP A 144 33.01 -32.63 -13.35
N LEU A 145 32.71 -32.65 -14.67
CA LEU A 145 32.42 -33.89 -15.43
C LEU A 145 33.29 -34.06 -16.68
#